data_AF-A0A528TVH5-F1
#
_entry.id   AF-A0A528TVH5-F1
#
_cell.length_a   1.000
_cell.length_b   1.000
_cell.length_c   1.000
_cell.angle_alpha   90.00
_cell.angle_beta   90.00
_cell.angle_gamma   90.00
#
_symmetry.space_group_name_H-M   'P 1'
#
loop_
_entity.id
_entity.type
_entity.pdbx_description
1 polymer ?
#
loop_
_entity_poly.entity_id
_entity_poly.type
_entity_poly.pdbx_seq_one_letter_code
_entity_poly.pdbx_strand_id
1 'polypeptide(L)'
;MLRVIRAFWHDQGGIALILVAIMLPAIVGLSVLAIDMSRANNLHNDLQKGSDAMALAAAAELDGRADSITRADRALANLVTNHYRFSGPTGVDQVLQAAGVTRRYLRSLPASD
;
A
#
# COMPACT_ATOMS: atom_id res chain seq x y z
N MET A 1 26.93 5.02 52.16
CA MET A 1 26.17 4.28 51.13
C MET A 1 24.68 4.17 51.47
N LEU A 2 24.30 3.76 52.69
CA LEU A 2 22.89 3.66 53.13
C LEU A 2 22.04 4.94 52.99
N ARG A 3 22.66 6.13 53.15
CA ARG A 3 21.96 7.43 53.04
C ARG A 3 21.56 7.79 51.60
N VAL A 4 22.37 7.40 50.62
CA VAL A 4 22.08 7.63 49.18
C VAL A 4 20.94 6.71 48.74
N ILE A 5 20.97 5.45 49.16
CA ILE A 5 19.90 4.47 48.89
C ILE A 5 18.57 4.96 49.50
N ARG A 6 18.59 5.48 50.74
CA ARG A 6 17.38 5.99 51.41
C ARG A 6 16.82 7.27 50.77
N ALA A 7 17.69 8.14 50.24
CA ALA A 7 17.30 9.34 49.52
C ALA A 7 16.68 9.01 48.15
N PHE A 8 17.26 8.05 47.42
CA PHE A 8 16.71 7.56 46.16
C PHE A 8 15.33 6.90 46.35
N TRP A 9 15.12 6.22 47.47
CA TRP A 9 13.85 5.56 47.79
C TRP A 9 12.72 6.54 48.19
N HIS A 10 13.07 7.76 48.60
CA HIS A 10 12.10 8.83 48.92
C HIS A 10 11.93 9.85 47.78
N ASP A 11 12.66 9.69 46.67
CA ASP A 11 12.59 10.59 45.53
C ASP A 11 11.35 10.31 44.68
N GLN A 12 10.33 11.16 44.84
CA GLN A 12 9.07 11.09 44.07
C GLN A 12 9.16 11.82 42.72
N GLY A 13 10.27 12.49 42.40
CA GLY A 13 10.47 13.16 41.12
C GLY A 13 10.60 12.21 39.92
N GLY A 14 10.87 10.93 40.18
CA GLY A 14 11.06 9.89 39.16
C GLY A 14 9.79 9.34 38.50
N ILE A 15 8.59 9.74 38.95
CA ILE A 15 7.33 9.25 38.37
C ILE A 15 7.19 9.60 36.88
N ALA A 16 7.67 10.79 36.50
CA ALA A 16 7.72 11.22 35.11
C ALA A 16 8.60 10.28 34.26
N LEU A 17 9.72 9.80 34.80
CA LEU A 17 10.62 8.88 34.10
C LEU A 17 9.94 7.53 33.83
N ILE A 18 9.20 6.98 34.80
CA ILE A 18 8.47 5.71 34.63
C ILE A 18 7.37 5.87 33.57
N LEU A 19 6.58 6.96 33.67
CA LEU A 19 5.53 7.26 32.70
C LEU A 19 6.10 7.43 31.29
N VAL A 20 7.20 8.18 31.13
CA VAL A 20 7.88 8.38 29.84
C VAL A 20 8.46 7.07 29.31
N ALA A 21 9.05 6.23 30.16
CA ALA A 21 9.62 4.94 29.76
C ALA A 21 8.56 3.97 29.21
N ILE A 22 7.31 4.05 29.70
CA ILE A 22 6.19 3.25 29.20
C ILE A 22 5.56 3.90 27.96
N MET A 23 5.36 5.22 27.98
CA MET A 23 4.70 5.94 26.90
C MET A 23 5.55 6.03 25.64
N LEU A 24 6.88 6.17 25.73
CA LEU A 24 7.74 6.28 24.56
C LEU A 24 7.64 5.07 23.62
N PRO A 25 7.79 3.81 24.08
CA PRO A 25 7.56 2.64 23.23
C PRO A 25 6.15 2.60 22.64
N ALA A 26 5.12 2.98 23.40
CA ALA A 26 3.74 3.01 22.91
C ALA A 26 3.57 4.04 21.78
N ILE A 27 4.09 5.27 21.95
CA ILE A 27 4.02 6.32 20.95
C ILE A 27 4.81 5.93 19.69
N VAL A 28 6.02 5.39 19.85
CA VAL A 28 6.83 4.92 18.72
C VAL A 28 6.12 3.78 17.99
N GLY A 29 5.58 2.80 18.72
CA GLY A 29 4.83 1.69 18.15
C GLY A 29 3.61 2.14 17.34
N LEU A 30 2.80 3.05 17.90
CA LEU A 30 1.66 3.64 17.20
C LEU A 30 2.08 4.47 15.99
N SER A 31 3.20 5.18 16.07
CA SER A 31 3.73 5.97 14.95
C SER A 31 4.13 5.09 13.77
N VAL A 32 4.78 3.95 14.03
CA VAL A 32 5.16 2.98 12.98
C VAL A 32 3.92 2.35 12.35
N LEU A 33 2.91 1.97 13.15
CA LEU A 33 1.64 1.47 12.64
C LEU A 33 0.92 2.48 11.73
N ALA A 34 0.96 3.77 12.09
CA ALA A 34 0.38 4.83 11.27
C ALA A 34 1.10 4.96 9.91
N ILE A 35 2.43 4.81 9.89
CA ILE A 35 3.23 4.80 8.65
C ILE A 35 2.84 3.61 7.77
N ASP A 36 2.72 2.41 8.33
CA ASP A 36 2.35 1.23 7.57
C ASP A 36 0.93 1.34 7.00
N MET A 37 -0.01 1.88 7.77
CA MET A 37 -1.36 2.17 7.29
C MET A 37 -1.36 3.19 6.14
N SER A 38 -0.56 4.25 6.23
CA SER A 38 -0.40 5.21 5.13
C SER A 38 0.12 4.52 3.87
N ARG A 39 1.09 3.62 4.00
CA ARG A 39 1.66 2.87 2.87
C ARG A 39 0.67 1.88 2.26
N ALA A 40 -0.16 1.24 3.08
CA ALA A 40 -1.26 0.39 2.62
C ALA A 40 -2.28 1.16 1.78
N ASN A 41 -2.67 2.35 2.26
CA ASN A 41 -3.61 3.20 1.55
C ASN A 41 -3.03 3.74 0.23
N ASN A 42 -1.75 4.10 0.22
CA ASN A 42 -1.07 4.52 -1.01
C ASN A 42 -1.00 3.37 -2.02
N LEU A 43 -0.60 2.17 -1.59
CA LEU A 43 -0.62 0.97 -2.43
C LEU A 43 -2.01 0.76 -3.05
N HIS A 44 -3.06 0.84 -2.23
CA HIS A 44 -4.41 0.64 -2.69
C HIS A 44 -4.80 1.64 -3.78
N ASN A 45 -4.51 2.92 -3.57
CA ASN A 45 -4.79 3.98 -4.54
C ASN A 45 -3.99 3.82 -5.83
N ASP A 46 -2.72 3.42 -5.75
CA ASP A 46 -1.87 3.20 -6.91
C ASP A 46 -2.37 2.02 -7.74
N LEU A 47 -2.76 0.91 -7.08
CA LEU A 47 -3.32 -0.25 -7.76
C LEU A 47 -4.69 0.04 -8.40
N GLN A 48 -5.54 0.82 -7.74
CA GLN A 48 -6.81 1.25 -8.34
C GLN A 48 -6.57 2.06 -9.61
N LYS A 49 -5.78 3.14 -9.52
CA LYS A 49 -5.45 3.98 -10.69
C LYS A 49 -4.79 3.17 -11.80
N GLY A 50 -3.90 2.25 -11.45
CA GLY A 50 -3.23 1.39 -12.41
C GLY A 50 -4.18 0.44 -13.12
N SER A 51 -5.11 -0.17 -12.38
CA SER A 51 -6.17 -1.01 -12.95
C SER A 51 -7.10 -0.20 -13.87
N ASP A 52 -7.47 1.02 -13.49
CA ASP A 52 -8.34 1.89 -14.30
C ASP A 52 -7.65 2.30 -15.61
N ALA A 53 -6.39 2.71 -15.55
CA ALA A 53 -5.60 3.02 -16.74
C ALA A 53 -5.47 1.81 -17.68
N MET A 54 -5.24 0.62 -17.11
CA MET A 54 -5.20 -0.64 -17.86
C MET A 54 -6.56 -1.00 -18.48
N ALA A 55 -7.65 -0.80 -17.76
CA ALA A 55 -9.01 -1.03 -18.26
C ALA A 55 -9.34 -0.08 -19.42
N LEU A 56 -8.99 1.21 -19.31
CA LEU A 56 -9.18 2.20 -20.38
C LEU A 56 -8.35 1.86 -21.62
N ALA A 57 -7.08 1.48 -21.45
CA ALA A 57 -6.23 1.09 -22.57
C ALA A 57 -6.73 -0.19 -23.27
N ALA A 58 -7.19 -1.18 -22.51
CA ALA A 58 -7.80 -2.38 -23.08
C ALA A 58 -9.12 -2.05 -23.80
N ALA A 59 -9.96 -1.21 -23.21
CA ALA A 59 -11.25 -0.81 -23.78
C ALA A 59 -11.09 -0.02 -25.09
N ALA A 60 -10.07 0.84 -25.19
CA ALA A 60 -9.77 1.59 -26.42
C ALA A 60 -9.51 0.69 -27.64
N GLU A 61 -9.05 -0.55 -27.41
CA GLU A 61 -8.79 -1.53 -28.46
C GLU A 61 -10.04 -2.34 -28.86
N LEU A 62 -11.14 -2.27 -28.11
CA LEU A 62 -12.36 -3.06 -28.33
C LEU A 62 -13.27 -2.43 -29.39
N ASP A 63 -12.78 -2.36 -30.63
CA ASP A 63 -13.48 -1.77 -31.79
C ASP A 63 -14.42 -2.74 -32.54
N GLY A 64 -14.67 -3.93 -32.00
CA GLY A 64 -15.53 -4.95 -32.62
C GLY A 64 -14.87 -5.78 -33.73
N ARG A 65 -13.59 -5.54 -34.06
CA ARG A 65 -12.85 -6.41 -34.98
C ARG A 65 -12.45 -7.74 -34.34
N ALA A 66 -12.20 -8.75 -35.18
CA ALA A 66 -11.86 -10.11 -34.73
C ALA A 66 -10.56 -10.18 -33.90
N ASP A 67 -9.64 -9.25 -34.12
CA ASP A 67 -8.33 -9.15 -33.44
C ASP A 67 -8.34 -8.20 -32.23
N SER A 68 -9.47 -7.58 -31.91
CA SER A 68 -9.60 -6.57 -30.83
C SER A 68 -9.10 -7.06 -29.47
N ILE A 69 -9.43 -8.30 -29.07
CA ILE A 69 -8.96 -8.89 -27.81
C ILE A 69 -7.44 -9.06 -27.80
N THR A 70 -6.85 -9.50 -28.91
CA THR A 70 -5.40 -9.65 -29.03
C THR A 70 -4.69 -8.30 -28.92
N ARG A 71 -5.28 -7.23 -29.48
CA ARG A 71 -4.75 -5.88 -29.32
C ARG A 71 -4.92 -5.33 -27.90
N ALA A 72 -6.07 -5.55 -27.27
CA ALA A 72 -6.30 -5.18 -25.88
C ALA A 72 -5.30 -5.86 -24.93
N ASP A 73 -5.01 -7.14 -25.17
CA ASP A 73 -4.00 -7.88 -24.43
C ASP A 73 -2.58 -7.34 -24.62
N ARG A 74 -2.26 -6.90 -25.85
CA ARG A 74 -1.00 -6.20 -26.14
C ARG A 74 -0.94 -4.81 -25.49
N ALA A 75 -2.05 -4.09 -25.43
CA ALA A 75 -2.13 -2.78 -24.80
C ALA A 75 -1.83 -2.88 -23.30
N LEU A 76 -2.44 -3.86 -22.62
CA LEU A 76 -2.16 -4.17 -21.22
C LEU A 76 -0.68 -4.51 -20.97
N ALA A 77 -0.02 -5.18 -21.91
CA ALA A 77 1.38 -5.59 -21.77
C ALA A 77 2.39 -4.49 -22.11
N ASN A 78 2.04 -3.51 -22.97
CA ASN A 78 3.03 -2.64 -23.60
C ASN A 78 2.68 -1.15 -23.65
N LEU A 79 1.41 -0.76 -23.54
CA LEU A 79 0.99 0.64 -23.75
C LEU A 79 0.89 1.43 -22.44
N VAL A 80 0.71 0.75 -21.31
CA VAL A 80 0.56 1.40 -20.00
C VAL A 80 1.57 0.83 -19.02
N THR A 81 2.27 1.72 -18.33
CA THR A 81 3.21 1.39 -17.26
C THR A 81 2.76 2.11 -16.01
N ASN A 82 2.17 1.36 -15.07
CA ASN A 82 1.75 1.90 -13.77
C ASN A 82 2.69 1.40 -12.70
N HIS A 83 2.95 2.24 -11.71
CA HIS A 83 3.84 1.95 -10.61
C HIS A 83 3.07 1.88 -9.30
N TYR A 84 3.51 1.03 -8.37
CA TYR A 84 2.95 0.93 -7.04
C TYR A 84 4.02 0.67 -6.00
N ARG A 85 3.75 1.13 -4.77
CA ARG A 85 4.66 0.97 -3.65
C ARG A 85 3.92 0.62 -2.36
N PHE A 86 4.32 -0.49 -1.74
CA PHE A 86 3.92 -0.83 -0.38
C PHE A 86 5.17 -0.86 0.50
N SER A 87 5.96 -1.94 0.40
CA SER A 87 7.22 -2.16 1.09
C SER A 87 8.01 -3.24 0.38
N GLY A 88 9.33 -3.05 0.20
CA GLY A 88 10.21 -4.07 -0.33
C GLY A 88 11.60 -3.95 0.30
N PRO A 89 12.39 -5.04 0.35
CA PRO A 89 13.73 -5.06 0.99
C PRO A 89 14.67 -3.96 0.50
N THR A 90 14.42 -3.46 -0.72
CA THR A 90 15.22 -2.45 -1.41
C THR A 90 14.53 -1.07 -1.49
N GLY A 91 13.26 -0.95 -1.09
CA GLY A 91 12.48 0.29 -1.24
C GLY A 91 12.23 0.70 -2.70
N VAL A 92 12.36 -0.24 -3.63
CA VAL A 92 12.23 0.01 -5.07
C VAL A 92 10.77 0.00 -5.50
N ASP A 93 10.45 0.92 -6.39
CA ASP A 93 9.14 1.09 -7.00
C ASP A 93 8.84 -0.09 -7.95
N GLN A 94 7.63 -0.66 -7.86
CA GLN A 94 7.27 -1.84 -8.65
C GLN A 94 6.36 -1.47 -9.80
N VAL A 95 6.61 -2.06 -10.97
CA VAL A 95 5.72 -1.91 -12.13
C VAL A 95 4.58 -2.92 -12.02
N LEU A 96 3.34 -2.43 -12.10
CA LEU A 96 2.17 -3.28 -12.27
C LEU A 96 2.19 -3.90 -13.65
N GLN A 97 2.56 -5.18 -13.72
CA GLN A 97 2.57 -5.95 -14.96
C GLN A 97 1.17 -6.50 -15.27
N ALA A 98 0.92 -6.81 -16.54
CA ALA A 98 -0.32 -7.47 -16.96
C ALA A 98 -0.59 -8.79 -16.20
N ALA A 99 0.46 -9.52 -15.80
CA ALA A 99 0.34 -10.75 -15.00
C ALA A 99 -0.20 -10.50 -13.57
N GLY A 100 -0.08 -9.27 -13.06
CA GLY A 100 -0.61 -8.87 -11.75
C GLY A 100 -2.07 -8.43 -11.77
N VAL A 101 -2.73 -8.43 -12.93
CA VAL A 101 -4.11 -7.96 -13.11
C VAL A 101 -5.00 -9.06 -13.66
N THR A 102 -6.16 -9.26 -13.04
CA THR A 102 -7.20 -10.15 -13.57
C THR A 102 -8.07 -9.37 -14.54
N ARG A 103 -8.22 -9.87 -15.77
CA ARG A 103 -9.02 -9.24 -16.83
C ARG A 103 -10.13 -10.16 -17.30
N ARG A 104 -11.28 -9.58 -17.63
CA ARG A 104 -12.44 -10.29 -18.19
C ARG A 104 -13.07 -9.45 -19.29
N TYR A 105 -13.06 -9.95 -20.52
CA TYR A 105 -13.79 -9.35 -21.62
C TYR A 105 -15.24 -9.84 -21.63
N LEU A 106 -16.19 -8.91 -21.57
CA LEU A 106 -17.62 -9.23 -21.58
C LEU A 106 -18.13 -9.27 -23.03
N ARG A 107 -18.99 -10.26 -23.33
CA ARG A 107 -19.69 -10.35 -24.63
C ARG A 107 -21.13 -9.85 -24.57
N SER A 108 -21.66 -9.68 -23.37
CA SER A 108 -22.99 -9.17 -23.08
C SER A 108 -22.96 -8.48 -21.72
N LEU A 109 -23.94 -7.61 -21.48
CA LEU A 109 -24.16 -7.06 -20.14
C LEU A 109 -24.56 -8.21 -19.19
N PRO A 110 -24.04 -8.24 -17.96
CA PRO A 110 -24.51 -9.18 -16.95
C PRO A 110 -25.97 -8.87 -16.57
N ALA A 111 -26.71 -9.89 -16.15
CA ALA A 111 -28.14 -9.75 -15.80
C ALA A 111 -28.39 -8.93 -14.52
N SER A 112 -27.33 -8.71 -13.74
CA SER A 112 -27.30 -7.89 -12.54
C SER A 112 -25.89 -7.31 -12.38
N ASP A 113 -25.81 -6.12 -11.79
CA ASP A 113 -24.54 -5.46 -11.44
C ASP A 113 -23.71 -6.28 -10.43
#